data_AF-A0A7S1DLN8-F1
#
_entry.id   AF-A0A7S1DLN8-F1
#
_cell.length_a   1.000
_cell.length_b   1.000
_cell.length_c   1.000
_cell.angle_alpha   90.00
_cell.angle_beta   90.00
_cell.angle_gamma   90.00
#
_symmetry.space_group_name_H-M   'P 1'
#
loop_
_entity.id
_entity.type
_entity.pdbx_description
1 polymer ?
#
loop_
_entity_poly.entity_id
_entity_poly.type
_entity_poly.pdbx_seq_one_letter_code
_entity_poly.pdbx_strand_id
1 'polypeptide(L)'
;GGRRMSAEAVGPPADTVIVTVIKAEGVLAKDKGGTSDPFAEVKIGRQSHKTSAIPKTVNPVWNETFTLDINTPGSVLEIVLFDQDKGMIMSGSEFLGSVEVQIDSLNVGVPIEDWHTLQWNRKYQKKQEKVTGRVMLRIEAKCSTEGMSTDEVDELKKVPKPVRDVKKAEQLVEKGFGTLEVTVISAERLMAADRGGTSDPYVELVVGGKKMG
;
A
#
# COMPACT_ATOMS: atom_id res chain seq x y z
N GLY A 1 34.31 21.82 -20.54
CA GLY A 1 34.12 21.01 -19.33
C GLY A 1 32.70 20.47 -19.35
N GLY A 2 32.55 19.17 -19.60
CA GLY A 2 31.23 18.56 -19.77
C GLY A 2 30.47 18.43 -18.44
N ARG A 3 29.21 18.87 -18.41
CA ARG A 3 28.27 18.56 -17.34
C ARG A 3 28.00 17.06 -17.39
N ARG A 4 28.40 16.33 -16.35
CA ARG A 4 27.85 15.01 -16.05
C ARG A 4 26.43 15.24 -15.52
N MET A 5 25.43 14.84 -16.30
CA MET A 5 24.09 14.63 -15.79
C MET A 5 24.06 13.20 -15.24
N SER A 6 23.96 13.06 -13.92
CA SER A 6 23.64 11.78 -13.29
C SER A 6 22.18 11.48 -13.61
N ALA A 7 21.93 10.50 -14.47
CA ALA A 7 20.61 9.89 -14.59
C ALA A 7 20.42 8.98 -13.38
N GLU A 8 19.41 9.26 -12.56
CA GLU A 8 18.96 8.36 -11.51
C GLU A 8 18.49 7.04 -12.14
N ALA A 9 19.01 5.92 -11.66
CA ALA A 9 18.46 4.61 -12.01
C ALA A 9 17.24 4.33 -11.11
N VAL A 10 16.15 5.08 -11.34
CA VAL A 10 14.82 4.65 -10.88
C VAL A 10 14.47 3.45 -11.75
N GLY A 11 14.36 2.26 -11.14
CA GLY A 11 13.93 1.06 -11.84
C GLY A 11 12.62 1.30 -12.61
N PRO A 12 12.30 0.50 -13.64
CA PRO A 12 11.14 0.76 -14.46
C PRO A 12 9.87 0.77 -13.59
N PRO A 13 8.92 1.68 -13.87
CA PRO A 13 7.70 1.78 -13.09
C PRO A 13 6.94 0.46 -13.17
N ALA A 14 6.27 0.10 -12.07
CA ALA A 14 5.38 -1.05 -12.07
C ALA A 14 4.24 -0.83 -13.06
N ASP A 15 3.94 -1.86 -13.85
CA ASP A 15 2.80 -1.88 -14.78
C ASP A 15 1.72 -2.87 -14.36
N THR A 16 2.01 -3.73 -13.38
CA THR A 16 1.12 -4.76 -12.89
C THR A 16 1.22 -4.84 -11.37
N VAL A 17 0.11 -5.08 -10.69
CA VAL A 17 0.11 -5.50 -9.29
C VAL A 17 -0.63 -6.81 -9.11
N ILE A 18 -0.04 -7.71 -8.34
CA ILE A 18 -0.65 -8.96 -7.90
C ILE A 18 -1.04 -8.81 -6.44
N VAL A 19 -2.30 -9.06 -6.12
CA VAL A 19 -2.88 -8.89 -4.78
C VAL A 19 -3.54 -10.18 -4.37
N THR A 20 -3.06 -10.79 -3.29
CA THR A 20 -3.76 -11.88 -2.60
C THR A 20 -4.46 -11.34 -1.36
N VAL A 21 -5.79 -11.47 -1.34
CA VAL A 21 -6.59 -11.22 -0.14
C VAL A 21 -6.64 -12.52 0.66
N ILE A 22 -5.86 -12.58 1.74
CA ILE A 22 -5.65 -13.84 2.49
C ILE A 22 -6.81 -14.05 3.47
N LYS A 23 -6.93 -13.16 4.45
CA LYS A 23 -7.94 -13.25 5.52
C LYS A 23 -8.20 -11.89 6.17
N ALA A 24 -9.29 -11.77 6.92
CA ALA A 24 -9.51 -10.65 7.83
C ALA A 24 -9.81 -11.15 9.25
N GLU A 25 -9.61 -10.28 10.23
CA GLU A 25 -9.84 -10.55 11.65
C GLU A 25 -10.56 -9.38 12.32
N GLY A 26 -11.58 -9.68 13.12
CA GLY A 26 -12.30 -8.68 13.93
C GLY A 26 -13.11 -7.68 13.12
N VAL A 27 -13.59 -8.06 11.94
CA VAL A 27 -14.44 -7.22 11.09
C VAL A 27 -15.75 -6.91 11.83
N LEU A 28 -16.32 -5.72 11.60
CA LEU A 28 -17.54 -5.32 12.26
C LEU A 28 -18.69 -6.28 11.92
N ALA A 29 -19.38 -6.79 12.94
CA ALA A 29 -20.62 -7.53 12.76
C ALA A 29 -21.76 -6.57 12.44
N LYS A 30 -22.40 -6.74 11.28
CA LYS A 30 -23.59 -5.97 10.87
C LYS A 30 -24.88 -6.77 11.01
N ASP A 31 -24.83 -8.10 11.00
CA ASP A 31 -26.00 -8.94 11.21
C ASP A 31 -26.43 -8.98 12.68
N LYS A 32 -27.74 -9.15 12.89
CA LYS A 32 -28.36 -9.34 14.23
C LYS A 32 -27.78 -10.53 15.02
N GLY A 33 -27.10 -11.47 14.34
CA GLY A 33 -26.44 -12.62 14.95
C GLY A 33 -25.03 -12.36 15.49
N GLY A 34 -24.51 -11.13 15.38
CA GLY A 34 -23.12 -10.83 15.74
C GLY A 34 -22.11 -11.30 14.69
N THR A 35 -22.54 -11.46 13.45
CA THR A 35 -21.73 -11.88 12.30
C THR A 35 -21.91 -10.93 11.12
N SER A 36 -21.24 -11.24 10.01
CA SER A 36 -21.44 -10.68 8.68
C SER A 36 -21.17 -11.77 7.64
N ASP A 37 -21.50 -11.52 6.38
CA ASP A 37 -21.14 -12.29 5.19
C ASP A 37 -20.06 -11.54 4.38
N PRO A 38 -18.84 -11.33 4.92
CA PRO A 38 -17.86 -10.45 4.32
C PRO A 38 -17.31 -10.95 2.97
N PHE A 39 -17.15 -10.01 2.03
CA PHE A 39 -16.31 -10.12 0.84
C PHE A 39 -15.44 -8.88 0.67
N ALA A 40 -14.35 -8.99 -0.09
CA ALA A 40 -13.48 -7.87 -0.43
C ALA A 40 -13.63 -7.49 -1.92
N GLU A 41 -13.63 -6.18 -2.19
CA GLU A 41 -13.49 -5.61 -3.53
C GLU A 41 -12.08 -5.01 -3.66
N VAL A 42 -11.29 -5.48 -4.63
CA VAL A 42 -9.92 -5.05 -4.93
C VAL A 42 -9.95 -4.16 -6.17
N LYS A 43 -9.44 -2.93 -6.07
CA LYS A 43 -9.68 -1.88 -7.08
C LYS A 43 -8.43 -1.06 -7.39
N ILE A 44 -8.24 -0.77 -8.68
CA ILE A 44 -7.30 0.24 -9.18
C ILE A 44 -7.99 1.01 -10.30
N GLY A 45 -8.20 2.31 -10.10
CA GLY A 45 -8.88 3.17 -11.07
C GLY A 45 -10.27 2.65 -11.43
N ARG A 46 -10.41 2.11 -12.64
CA ARG A 46 -11.66 1.51 -13.16
C ARG A 46 -11.74 -0.01 -13.05
N GLN A 47 -10.63 -0.67 -12.72
CA GLN A 47 -10.60 -2.13 -12.53
C GLN A 47 -11.13 -2.46 -11.13
N SER A 48 -11.96 -3.50 -11.06
CA SER A 48 -12.52 -4.00 -9.81
C SER A 48 -12.72 -5.51 -9.89
N HIS A 49 -12.25 -6.21 -8.87
CA HIS A 49 -12.46 -7.65 -8.68
C HIS A 49 -13.01 -7.91 -7.29
N LYS A 50 -13.82 -8.95 -7.14
CA LYS A 50 -14.43 -9.31 -5.86
C LYS A 50 -14.02 -10.72 -5.47
N THR A 51 -13.77 -10.91 -4.18
CA THR A 51 -13.68 -12.25 -3.60
C THR A 51 -15.05 -12.89 -3.52
N SER A 52 -15.08 -14.19 -3.24
CA SER A 52 -16.25 -14.86 -2.71
C SER A 52 -16.66 -14.24 -1.36
N ALA A 53 -17.96 -14.25 -1.04
CA ALA A 53 -18.41 -13.93 0.31
C ALA A 53 -18.31 -15.17 1.22
N ILE A 54 -17.78 -14.98 2.42
CA ILE A 54 -17.71 -16.04 3.43
C ILE A 54 -18.83 -15.79 4.44
N PRO A 55 -19.84 -16.67 4.54
CA PRO A 55 -21.01 -16.39 5.35
C PRO A 55 -20.74 -16.47 6.85
N LYS A 56 -21.47 -15.67 7.62
CA LYS A 56 -21.62 -15.72 9.08
C LYS A 56 -20.29 -15.75 9.84
N THR A 57 -19.39 -14.84 9.50
CA THR A 57 -18.09 -14.71 10.17
C THR A 57 -17.62 -13.27 10.29
N VAL A 58 -16.86 -12.98 11.34
CA VAL A 58 -16.08 -11.74 11.50
C VAL A 58 -14.58 -11.95 11.26
N ASN A 59 -14.19 -13.19 10.94
CA ASN A 59 -12.82 -13.60 10.65
C ASN A 59 -12.75 -14.43 9.36
N PRO A 60 -13.10 -13.86 8.19
CA PRO A 60 -13.12 -14.60 6.93
C PRO A 60 -11.70 -14.96 6.45
N VAL A 61 -11.62 -16.07 5.70
CA VAL A 61 -10.41 -16.54 5.03
C VAL A 61 -10.76 -16.79 3.57
N TRP A 62 -10.13 -16.06 2.65
CA TRP A 62 -10.40 -16.12 1.22
C TRP A 62 -9.29 -16.82 0.45
N ASN A 63 -8.03 -16.40 0.65
CA ASN A 63 -6.87 -16.84 -0.14
C ASN A 63 -7.06 -16.65 -1.66
N GLU A 64 -7.71 -15.55 -2.06
CA GLU A 64 -8.00 -15.26 -3.46
C GLU A 64 -6.99 -14.25 -4.02
N THR A 65 -6.49 -14.49 -5.23
CA THR A 65 -5.46 -13.66 -5.88
C THR A 65 -6.00 -13.00 -7.14
N PHE A 66 -5.68 -11.71 -7.29
CA PHE A 66 -6.08 -10.88 -8.41
C PHE A 66 -4.85 -10.21 -9.02
N THR A 67 -4.88 -10.01 -10.33
CA THR A 67 -3.87 -9.25 -11.06
C THR A 67 -4.57 -8.04 -11.67
N LEU A 68 -4.02 -6.86 -11.47
CA LEU A 68 -4.56 -5.60 -11.98
C LEU A 68 -3.47 -4.81 -12.69
N ASP A 69 -3.84 -4.15 -13.78
CA ASP A 69 -2.92 -3.31 -14.56
C ASP A 69 -2.77 -1.92 -13.92
N ILE A 70 -1.54 -1.41 -13.89
CA ILE A 70 -1.20 -0.07 -13.41
C ILE A 70 -1.13 0.85 -14.63
N ASN A 71 -2.30 1.39 -15.01
CA ASN A 71 -2.42 2.23 -16.21
C ASN A 71 -2.06 3.70 -15.99
N THR A 72 -1.86 4.13 -14.74
CA THR A 72 -1.65 5.55 -14.41
C THR A 72 -0.66 5.69 -13.25
N PRO A 73 0.40 6.51 -13.37
CA PRO A 73 1.30 6.82 -12.26
C PRO A 73 0.52 7.38 -11.05
N GLY A 74 0.95 7.07 -9.82
CA GLY A 74 0.21 7.48 -8.62
C GLY A 74 -1.09 6.72 -8.40
N SER A 75 -1.29 5.58 -9.08
CA SER A 75 -2.46 4.73 -8.84
C SER A 75 -2.49 4.23 -7.40
N VAL A 76 -3.68 4.29 -6.80
CA VAL A 76 -3.94 3.76 -5.46
C VAL A 76 -4.66 2.43 -5.59
N LEU A 77 -4.10 1.41 -4.94
CA LEU A 77 -4.74 0.13 -4.75
C LEU A 77 -5.70 0.24 -3.55
N GLU A 78 -6.98 0.02 -3.79
CA GLU A 78 -8.01 0.05 -2.76
C GLU A 78 -8.51 -1.38 -2.49
N ILE A 79 -8.54 -1.78 -1.22
CA ILE A 79 -9.18 -3.02 -0.75
C ILE A 79 -10.34 -2.61 0.14
N VAL A 80 -11.56 -2.98 -0.25
CA VAL A 80 -12.78 -2.52 0.40
C VAL A 80 -13.59 -3.74 0.84
N LEU A 81 -13.83 -3.88 2.14
CA LEU A 81 -14.64 -4.96 2.67
C LEU A 81 -16.10 -4.52 2.76
N PHE A 82 -16.98 -5.44 2.39
CA PHE A 82 -18.42 -5.26 2.46
C PHE A 82 -19.10 -6.49 3.05
N ASP A 83 -20.25 -6.27 3.68
CA ASP A 83 -21.17 -7.33 4.11
C ASP A 83 -22.19 -7.63 3.01
N GLN A 84 -22.26 -8.89 2.58
CA GLN A 84 -23.26 -9.32 1.62
C GLN A 84 -24.60 -9.58 2.32
N ASP A 85 -25.40 -8.52 2.51
CA ASP A 85 -26.80 -8.71 2.92
C ASP A 85 -27.64 -9.19 1.72
N LYS A 86 -28.18 -10.40 1.82
CA LYS A 86 -29.04 -11.03 0.80
C LYS A 86 -30.52 -10.67 0.97
N GLY A 87 -30.89 -9.89 1.98
CA GLY A 87 -32.26 -9.69 2.44
C GLY A 87 -33.08 -8.62 1.70
N MET A 88 -32.45 -7.69 0.95
CA MET A 88 -33.18 -6.64 0.25
C MET A 88 -32.68 -6.42 -1.18
N ILE A 89 -33.58 -6.60 -2.14
CA ILE A 89 -33.42 -6.41 -3.59
C ILE A 89 -33.02 -4.94 -3.95
N MET A 90 -32.95 -4.03 -2.98
CA MET A 90 -32.60 -2.61 -3.17
C MET A 90 -31.48 -2.07 -2.25
N SER A 91 -30.96 -2.83 -1.27
CA SER A 91 -29.89 -2.36 -0.39
C SER A 91 -28.58 -3.00 -0.78
N GLY A 92 -27.67 -2.18 -1.34
CA GLY A 92 -26.31 -2.59 -1.66
C GLY A 92 -25.57 -3.09 -0.41
N SER A 93 -24.54 -3.91 -0.61
CA SER A 93 -23.69 -4.45 0.46
C SER A 93 -23.21 -3.38 1.44
N GLU A 94 -23.21 -3.68 2.74
CA GLU A 94 -22.84 -2.70 3.76
C GLU A 94 -21.31 -2.55 3.87
N PHE A 95 -20.81 -1.32 4.01
CA PHE A 95 -19.38 -1.08 4.15
C PHE A 95 -18.84 -1.55 5.52
N LEU A 96 -17.76 -2.34 5.49
CA LEU A 96 -17.10 -2.89 6.68
C LEU A 96 -15.73 -2.26 6.96
N GLY A 97 -15.15 -1.54 6.01
CA GLY A 97 -13.85 -0.89 6.13
C GLY A 97 -13.04 -0.96 4.84
N SER A 98 -12.02 -0.12 4.71
CA SER A 98 -11.12 -0.15 3.56
C SER A 98 -9.66 0.06 3.94
N VAL A 99 -8.77 -0.34 3.04
CA VAL A 99 -7.33 -0.08 3.04
C VAL A 99 -6.97 0.54 1.69
N GLU A 100 -6.12 1.56 1.72
CA GLU A 100 -5.54 2.19 0.53
C GLU A 100 -4.02 2.00 0.57
N VAL A 101 -3.45 1.51 -0.53
CA VAL A 101 -2.00 1.29 -0.69
C VAL A 101 -1.52 2.10 -1.88
N GLN A 102 -0.54 2.97 -1.65
CA GLN A 102 0.14 3.74 -2.69
C GLN A 102 1.08 2.80 -3.44
N ILE A 103 0.80 2.54 -4.72
CA ILE A 103 1.58 1.56 -5.49
C ILE A 103 3.02 2.03 -5.69
N ASP A 104 3.23 3.34 -5.83
CA ASP A 104 4.56 3.95 -5.99
C ASP A 104 5.46 3.75 -4.75
N SER A 105 4.88 3.37 -3.61
CA SER A 105 5.65 3.02 -2.40
C SER A 105 6.12 1.56 -2.38
N LEU A 106 5.69 0.74 -3.35
CA LEU A 106 6.03 -0.67 -3.43
C LEU A 106 7.33 -0.87 -4.22
N ASN A 107 8.18 -1.76 -3.70
CA ASN A 107 9.37 -2.19 -4.42
C ASN A 107 8.99 -3.26 -5.45
N VAL A 108 9.27 -2.98 -6.72
CA VAL A 108 9.01 -3.91 -7.84
C VAL A 108 9.71 -5.25 -7.59
N GLY A 109 8.98 -6.35 -7.78
CA GLY A 109 9.46 -7.72 -7.61
C GLY A 109 9.67 -8.16 -6.16
N VAL A 110 9.26 -7.36 -5.17
CA VAL A 110 9.37 -7.68 -3.75
C VAL A 110 7.97 -7.77 -3.13
N PRO A 111 7.41 -8.98 -2.96
CA PRO A 111 6.09 -9.13 -2.37
C PRO A 111 6.09 -8.71 -0.89
N ILE A 112 5.19 -7.80 -0.51
CA ILE A 112 4.86 -7.51 0.89
C ILE A 112 3.74 -8.45 1.33
N GLU A 113 3.78 -8.92 2.56
CA GLU A 113 2.72 -9.72 3.17
C GLU A 113 2.57 -9.22 4.61
N ASP A 114 1.48 -8.50 4.89
CA ASP A 114 1.29 -7.85 6.19
C ASP A 114 -0.19 -7.60 6.51
N TRP A 115 -0.43 -7.30 7.78
CA TRP A 115 -1.72 -6.86 8.29
C TRP A 115 -1.95 -5.38 8.03
N HIS A 116 -3.13 -5.05 7.53
CA HIS A 116 -3.59 -3.68 7.34
C HIS A 116 -4.86 -3.43 8.14
N THR A 117 -4.84 -2.42 9.00
CA THR A 117 -6.01 -2.03 9.81
C THR A 117 -7.08 -1.38 8.93
N LEU A 118 -8.31 -1.88 9.01
CA LEU A 118 -9.44 -1.34 8.26
C LEU A 118 -9.77 0.07 8.74
N GLN A 119 -9.98 0.98 7.80
CA GLN A 119 -10.32 2.38 8.07
C GLN A 119 -11.71 2.72 7.54
N TRP A 120 -12.34 3.70 8.19
CA TRP A 120 -13.52 4.33 7.63
C TRP A 120 -13.14 5.19 6.41
N ASN A 121 -13.96 5.15 5.36
CA ASN A 121 -13.73 5.93 4.16
C ASN A 121 -15.04 6.54 3.63
N ARG A 122 -15.06 7.88 3.57
CA ARG A 122 -16.22 8.69 3.14
C ARG A 122 -16.67 8.39 1.70
N LYS A 123 -15.79 7.84 0.87
CA LYS A 123 -16.12 7.37 -0.49
C LYS A 123 -17.19 6.27 -0.47
N TYR A 124 -17.08 5.36 0.49
CA TYR A 124 -17.93 4.17 0.61
C TYR A 124 -19.07 4.35 1.60
N GLN A 125 -18.91 5.21 2.61
CA GLN A 125 -19.92 5.45 3.61
C GLN A 125 -19.96 6.92 4.01
N LYS A 126 -21.05 7.63 3.70
CA LYS A 126 -21.17 9.09 3.97
C LYS A 126 -21.19 9.41 5.46
N LYS A 127 -21.93 8.63 6.23
CA LYS A 127 -21.97 8.75 7.68
C LYS A 127 -20.75 8.06 8.26
N GLN A 128 -20.06 8.73 9.17
CA GLN A 128 -18.99 8.09 9.91
C GLN A 128 -19.57 7.08 10.88
N GLU A 129 -19.23 5.81 10.66
CA GLU A 129 -19.56 4.71 11.55
C GLU A 129 -18.30 4.05 12.07
N LYS A 130 -18.47 3.23 13.10
CA LYS A 130 -17.38 2.43 13.64
C LYS A 130 -16.89 1.47 12.55
N VAL A 131 -15.58 1.39 12.39
CA VAL A 131 -14.91 0.33 11.62
C VAL A 131 -14.00 -0.42 12.59
N THR A 132 -13.93 -1.73 12.45
CA THR A 132 -13.05 -2.58 13.26
C THR A 132 -12.36 -3.61 12.39
N GLY A 133 -11.26 -4.14 12.91
CA GLY A 133 -10.57 -5.27 12.34
C GLY A 133 -9.45 -4.87 11.39
N ARG A 134 -8.86 -5.91 10.80
CA ARG A 134 -7.70 -5.82 9.93
C ARG A 134 -7.78 -6.90 8.86
N VAL A 135 -7.11 -6.68 7.74
CA VAL A 135 -7.02 -7.60 6.61
C VAL A 135 -5.55 -7.93 6.33
N MET A 136 -5.25 -9.21 6.14
CA MET A 136 -3.94 -9.71 5.73
C MET A 136 -3.89 -9.70 4.21
N LEU A 137 -2.94 -8.96 3.65
CA LEU A 137 -2.76 -8.84 2.22
C LEU A 137 -1.35 -9.28 1.85
N ARG A 138 -1.22 -9.95 0.70
CA ARG A 138 0.05 -10.10 0.01
C ARG A 138 0.00 -9.28 -1.27
N ILE A 139 0.93 -8.36 -1.47
CA ILE A 139 0.94 -7.42 -2.59
C ILE A 139 2.31 -7.46 -3.26
N GLU A 140 2.34 -7.64 -4.58
CA GLU A 140 3.57 -7.65 -5.38
C GLU A 140 3.39 -6.75 -6.59
N ALA A 141 4.14 -5.65 -6.64
CA ALA A 141 4.26 -4.84 -7.84
C ALA A 141 5.22 -5.52 -8.82
N LYS A 142 4.87 -5.56 -10.10
CA LYS A 142 5.66 -6.12 -11.19
C LYS A 142 5.79 -5.10 -12.31
N CYS A 143 6.86 -5.25 -13.07
CA CYS A 143 7.09 -4.55 -14.31
C CYS A 143 7.29 -5.63 -15.40
N SER A 144 6.66 -5.47 -16.56
CA SER A 144 6.85 -6.31 -17.72
C SER A 144 8.30 -6.17 -18.19
N THR A 145 8.98 -7.30 -18.33
CA THR A 145 10.29 -7.36 -18.96
C THR A 145 10.20 -7.68 -20.46
N GLU A 146 8.99 -7.68 -21.04
CA GLU A 146 8.82 -7.95 -22.47
C GLU A 146 9.48 -6.86 -23.30
N GLY A 147 10.56 -7.22 -24.03
CA GLY A 147 11.37 -6.31 -24.84
C GLY A 147 12.65 -5.80 -24.17
N MET A 148 12.90 -6.12 -22.90
CA MET A 148 14.17 -5.79 -22.24
C MET A 148 15.26 -6.77 -22.69
N SER A 149 16.44 -6.24 -23.03
CA SER A 149 17.59 -7.07 -23.38
C SER A 149 18.03 -7.91 -22.18
N THR A 150 18.68 -9.06 -22.44
CA THR A 150 19.21 -9.93 -21.38
C THR A 150 20.17 -9.20 -20.44
N ASP A 151 20.90 -8.23 -20.98
CA ASP A 151 21.84 -7.41 -20.23
C ASP A 151 21.12 -6.46 -19.26
N GLU A 152 20.01 -5.83 -19.67
CA GLU A 152 19.17 -4.98 -18.81
C GLU A 152 18.49 -5.78 -17.69
N VAL A 153 18.01 -6.99 -17.99
CA VAL A 153 17.42 -7.89 -16.99
C VAL A 153 18.45 -8.33 -15.96
N ASP A 154 19.68 -8.62 -16.40
CA ASP A 154 20.77 -9.01 -15.49
C ASP A 154 21.29 -7.83 -14.65
N GLU A 155 21.28 -6.60 -15.17
CA GLU A 155 21.56 -5.40 -14.36
C GLU A 155 20.49 -5.16 -13.28
N LEU A 156 19.20 -5.28 -13.63
CA LEU A 156 18.09 -5.19 -12.67
C LEU A 156 18.15 -6.25 -11.56
N LYS A 157 18.61 -7.46 -11.89
CA LYS A 157 18.83 -8.53 -10.89
C LYS A 157 20.04 -8.28 -9.99
N LYS A 158 21.02 -7.48 -10.42
CA LYS A 158 22.18 -7.08 -9.60
C LYS A 158 21.84 -5.98 -8.59
N VAL A 159 20.73 -5.25 -8.77
CA VAL A 159 20.25 -4.28 -7.78
C VAL A 159 19.93 -5.02 -6.47
N PRO A 160 20.58 -4.68 -5.34
CA PRO A 160 20.30 -5.33 -4.07
C PRO A 160 18.83 -5.14 -3.69
N LYS A 161 18.11 -6.25 -3.49
CA LYS A 161 16.73 -6.18 -3.00
C LYS A 161 16.69 -5.44 -1.67
N PRO A 162 15.70 -4.54 -1.43
CA PRO A 162 15.53 -3.86 -0.16
C PRO A 162 15.56 -4.85 0.99
N VAL A 163 16.54 -4.68 1.88
CA VAL A 163 16.81 -5.60 2.97
C VAL A 163 15.88 -5.26 4.12
N ARG A 164 14.94 -6.17 4.43
CA ARG A 164 14.00 -6.03 5.56
C ARG A 164 14.64 -6.23 6.93
N ASP A 165 15.81 -6.86 6.97
CA ASP A 165 16.56 -7.07 8.19
C ASP A 165 17.45 -5.86 8.48
N VAL A 166 17.11 -5.13 9.54
CA VAL A 166 17.79 -3.90 9.98
C VAL A 166 19.29 -4.13 10.16
N LYS A 167 19.71 -5.29 10.70
CA LYS A 167 21.14 -5.59 10.93
C LYS A 167 21.90 -5.82 9.62
N LYS A 168 21.23 -6.39 8.63
CA LYS A 168 21.81 -6.62 7.29
C LYS A 168 21.78 -5.35 6.45
N ALA A 169 20.80 -4.48 6.64
CA ALA A 169 20.74 -3.15 6.04
C ALA A 169 21.87 -2.25 6.58
N GLU A 170 22.10 -2.21 7.90
CA GLU A 170 23.21 -1.48 8.53
C GLU A 170 24.57 -1.91 7.98
N GLN A 171 24.78 -3.21 7.80
CA GLN A 171 26.04 -3.75 7.26
C GLN A 171 26.26 -3.42 5.77
N LEU A 172 25.21 -3.14 5.00
CA LEU A 172 25.31 -2.67 3.61
C LEU A 172 25.53 -1.16 3.54
N VAL A 173 24.98 -0.40 4.49
CA VAL A 173 25.23 1.03 4.66
C VAL A 173 26.71 1.27 5.03
N GLU A 174 27.28 0.49 5.95
CA GLU A 174 28.73 0.55 6.27
C GLU A 174 29.63 0.18 5.08
N LYS A 175 29.11 -0.64 4.15
CA LYS A 175 29.80 -1.03 2.90
C LYS A 175 29.56 -0.06 1.74
N GLY A 176 28.83 1.03 1.96
CA GLY A 176 28.62 2.10 0.97
C GLY A 176 27.66 1.73 -0.18
N PHE A 177 26.72 0.81 0.03
CA PHE A 177 25.72 0.47 -0.99
C PHE A 177 24.50 1.39 -0.91
N GLY A 178 24.30 2.19 -1.96
CA GLY A 178 23.05 2.92 -2.23
C GLY A 178 23.09 4.41 -1.88
N THR A 179 22.26 5.17 -2.59
CA THR A 179 22.02 6.59 -2.33
C THR A 179 20.60 6.73 -1.80
N LEU A 180 20.43 7.36 -0.63
CA LEU A 180 19.12 7.74 -0.13
C LEU A 180 18.87 9.19 -0.52
N GLU A 181 17.93 9.41 -1.44
CA GLU A 181 17.47 10.75 -1.80
C GLU A 181 16.17 11.07 -1.06
N VAL A 182 16.17 12.18 -0.33
CA VAL A 182 15.02 12.63 0.47
C VAL A 182 14.65 14.03 0.02
N THR A 183 13.47 14.15 -0.60
CA THR A 183 12.93 15.44 -1.03
C THR A 183 11.81 15.85 -0.09
N VAL A 184 12.03 16.94 0.65
CA VAL A 184 10.98 17.55 1.47
C VAL A 184 10.11 18.42 0.57
N ILE A 185 8.86 18.00 0.34
CA ILE A 185 7.96 18.65 -0.62
C ILE A 185 7.21 19.82 0.03
N SER A 186 6.52 19.59 1.15
CA SER A 186 5.85 20.64 1.93
C SER A 186 5.46 20.11 3.32
N ALA A 187 5.15 21.02 4.25
CA ALA A 187 4.53 20.70 5.53
C ALA A 187 3.38 21.69 5.77
N GLU A 188 2.19 21.18 6.10
CA GLU A 188 0.98 21.99 6.26
C GLU A 188 0.40 21.85 7.67
N ARG A 189 -0.31 22.90 8.14
CA ARG A 189 -0.97 22.96 9.45
C ARG A 189 -0.04 22.73 10.65
N LEU A 190 1.19 23.23 10.56
CA LEU A 190 2.14 23.19 11.67
C LEU A 190 1.61 24.01 12.85
N MET A 191 1.77 23.49 14.05
CA MET A 191 1.40 24.21 15.27
C MET A 191 2.29 25.45 15.40
N ALA A 192 1.67 26.62 15.62
CA ALA A 192 2.39 27.83 15.97
C ALA A 192 3.04 27.66 17.35
N ALA A 193 4.37 27.56 17.39
CA ALA A 193 5.15 27.41 18.61
C ALA A 193 5.26 28.73 19.40
N ASP A 194 5.10 29.89 18.75
CA ASP A 194 5.24 31.20 19.39
C ASP A 194 3.92 31.97 19.52
N ARG A 195 3.84 32.81 20.55
CA ARG A 195 2.68 33.67 20.87
C ARG A 195 2.30 34.67 19.77
N GLY A 196 3.13 34.82 18.73
CA GLY A 196 2.90 35.68 17.57
C GLY A 196 2.32 34.97 16.33
N GLY A 197 2.07 33.66 16.40
CA GLY A 197 1.46 32.90 15.29
C GLY A 197 2.43 32.48 14.17
N THR A 198 3.73 32.72 14.33
CA THR A 198 4.78 32.25 13.41
C THR A 198 5.47 31.02 13.97
N SER A 199 5.97 30.16 13.08
CA SER A 199 6.91 29.09 13.41
C SER A 199 7.92 28.99 12.29
N ASP A 200 9.17 28.70 12.66
CA ASP A 200 10.29 28.49 11.75
C ASP A 200 10.58 26.98 11.67
N PRO A 201 9.73 26.20 10.97
CA PRO A 201 9.92 24.76 10.90
C PRO A 201 11.17 24.41 10.11
N TYR A 202 11.85 23.37 10.56
CA TYR A 202 12.94 22.73 9.83
C TYR A 202 12.70 21.22 9.81
N VAL A 203 13.31 20.55 8.83
CA VAL A 203 13.33 19.09 8.73
C VAL A 203 14.74 18.60 9.04
N GLU A 204 14.83 17.58 9.88
CA GLU A 204 16.09 16.92 10.21
C GLU A 204 16.06 15.48 9.68
N LEU A 205 17.02 15.14 8.81
CA LEU A 205 17.20 13.79 8.31
C LEU A 205 18.20 13.03 9.19
N VAL A 206 17.80 11.85 9.68
CA VAL A 206 18.65 10.97 10.49
C VAL A 206 18.75 9.61 9.82
N VAL A 207 19.98 9.17 9.52
CA VAL A 207 20.26 7.84 8.95
C VAL A 207 21.19 7.09 9.89
N GLY A 208 20.77 5.92 10.38
CA GLY A 208 21.57 5.10 11.31
C GLY A 208 21.92 5.81 12.62
N GLY A 209 21.04 6.70 13.12
CA GLY A 209 21.28 7.49 14.32
C GLY A 209 22.20 8.71 14.12
N LYS A 210 22.65 8.98 12.89
CA LYS A 210 23.48 10.14 12.56
C LYS A 210 22.66 11.21 11.84
N LYS A 211 22.78 12.45 12.29
CA LYS A 211 22.20 13.63 11.64
C LYS A 211 22.93 13.89 10.31
N MET A 212 22.15 14.02 9.24
CA MET A 212 22.63 14.39 7.91
C MET A 212 22.40 15.89 7.75
N GLY A 213 23.48 16.65 7.60
CA GLY A 213 23.48 18.11 7.53
C GLY A 213 23.49 18.67 6.12
#